data_AF-A0A7Y2JGL5-F1
#
_entry.id   AF-A0A7Y2JGL5-F1
#
_cell.length_a   1.000
_cell.length_b   1.000
_cell.length_c   1.000
_cell.angle_alpha   90.00
_cell.angle_beta   90.00
_cell.angle_gamma   90.00
#
_symmetry.space_group_name_H-M   'P 1'
#
loop_
_entity.id
_entity.type
_entity.pdbx_description
1 polymer ?
#
loop_
_entity_poly.entity_id
_entity_poly.type
_entity_poly.pdbx_seq_one_letter_code
_entity_poly.pdbx_strand_id
1 'polypeptide(L)'
;KTDKYKDIIFEYKKTNTSVKKDLNTYTISVNGTLTVTGVSKNVDLNLEVIIEGDLIKINGKKDILMTDFEIDPPKALLGTIKTGNEITITYKSVFQTN
;
A
#
# COMPACT_ATOMS: atom_id res chain seq x y z
N LYS A 1 -9.60 -7.49 -18.01
CA LYS A 1 -9.37 -7.78 -16.56
C LYS A 1 -9.90 -6.66 -15.67
N THR A 2 -9.70 -5.39 -16.04
CA THR A 2 -10.15 -4.20 -15.28
C THR A 2 -11.67 -4.12 -15.07
N ASP A 3 -12.48 -4.64 -15.99
CA ASP A 3 -13.95 -4.66 -15.82
C ASP A 3 -14.44 -5.65 -14.75
N LYS A 4 -13.59 -6.60 -14.34
CA LYS A 4 -13.92 -7.71 -13.43
C LYS A 4 -13.36 -7.52 -12.01
N TYR A 5 -12.30 -6.73 -11.85
CA TYR A 5 -11.66 -6.45 -10.57
C TYR A 5 -11.36 -4.96 -10.48
N LYS A 6 -12.25 -4.22 -9.83
CA LYS A 6 -12.18 -2.75 -9.75
C LYS A 6 -11.37 -2.25 -8.55
N ASP A 7 -11.16 -3.12 -7.57
CA ASP A 7 -10.61 -2.73 -6.28
C ASP A 7 -9.24 -3.36 -6.02
N ILE A 8 -8.38 -2.59 -5.36
CA ILE A 8 -7.20 -3.07 -4.65
C ILE A 8 -7.60 -3.17 -3.18
N ILE A 9 -7.53 -4.37 -2.61
CA ILE A 9 -8.03 -4.64 -1.26
C ILE A 9 -6.85 -5.03 -0.38
N PHE A 10 -6.72 -4.38 0.77
CA PHE A 10 -5.79 -4.79 1.82
C PHE A 10 -6.58 -5.23 3.06
N GLU A 11 -6.41 -6.49 3.46
CA GLU A 11 -7.02 -7.08 4.64
C GLU A 11 -5.97 -7.22 5.74
N TYR A 12 -6.09 -6.40 6.79
CA TYR A 12 -5.22 -6.45 7.96
C TYR A 12 -5.29 -7.81 8.66
N LYS A 13 -4.12 -8.33 9.08
CA LYS A 13 -4.03 -9.56 9.89
C LYS A 13 -3.45 -9.32 11.27
N LYS A 14 -2.30 -8.64 11.35
CA LYS A 14 -1.62 -8.39 12.62
C LYS A 14 -0.70 -7.18 12.54
N THR A 15 -0.44 -6.58 13.70
CA THR A 15 0.65 -5.64 13.87
C THR A 15 1.95 -6.41 14.14
N ASN A 16 2.99 -6.10 13.38
CA ASN A 16 4.33 -6.64 13.58
C ASN A 16 5.10 -5.79 14.60
N THR A 17 5.11 -4.46 14.41
CA THR A 17 5.79 -3.52 15.28
C THR A 17 4.99 -2.22 15.40
N SER A 18 5.14 -1.55 16.54
CA SER A 18 4.68 -0.18 16.76
C SER A 18 5.76 0.56 17.52
N VAL A 19 6.33 1.59 16.88
CA VAL A 19 7.45 2.35 17.41
C VAL A 19 7.04 3.81 17.47
N LYS A 20 7.11 4.42 18.65
CA LYS A 20 6.93 5.86 18.80
C LYS A 20 8.14 6.57 18.22
N LYS A 21 7.93 7.42 17.22
CA LYS A 21 8.97 8.22 16.54
C LYS A 21 9.14 9.59 17.20
N ASP A 22 8.02 10.23 17.52
CA ASP A 22 7.95 11.53 18.20
C ASP A 22 6.73 11.60 19.14
N LEU A 23 6.46 12.75 19.76
CA LEU A 23 5.36 12.94 20.72
C LEU A 23 4.02 12.38 20.22
N ASN A 24 3.70 12.66 18.95
CA ASN A 24 2.43 12.35 18.30
C ASN A 24 2.56 11.46 17.05
N THR A 25 3.76 10.97 16.76
CA THR A 25 4.05 10.23 15.52
C THR A 25 4.54 8.82 15.84
N TYR A 26 3.99 7.84 15.12
CA TYR A 26 4.30 6.43 15.25
C TYR A 26 4.66 5.84 13.90
N THR A 27 5.66 4.97 13.88
CA THR A 27 5.93 4.06 12.77
C THR A 27 5.38 2.69 13.14
N ILE A 28 4.41 2.20 12.37
CA ILE A 28 3.73 0.93 12.62
C ILE A 28 3.96 0.01 11.42
N SER A 29 4.50 -1.18 11.64
CA SER A 29 4.55 -2.24 10.64
C SER A 29 3.37 -3.18 10.84
N VAL A 30 2.57 -3.39 9.81
CA VAL A 30 1.44 -4.32 9.83
C VAL A 30 1.60 -5.37 8.74
N ASN A 31 1.17 -6.59 9.03
CA ASN A 31 1.05 -7.67 8.07
C ASN A 31 -0.43 -7.82 7.66
N GLY A 32 -0.66 -8.08 6.37
CA GLY A 32 -1.98 -8.34 5.84
C GLY A 32 -1.95 -9.02 4.48
N THR A 33 -3.14 -9.27 3.93
CA THR A 33 -3.31 -9.81 2.58
C THR A 33 -3.65 -8.66 1.63
N LEU A 34 -2.79 -8.44 0.64
CA LEU A 34 -3.03 -7.51 -0.45
C LEU A 34 -3.55 -8.29 -1.66
N THR A 35 -4.72 -7.90 -2.15
CA THR A 35 -5.35 -8.46 -3.34
C THR A 35 -5.37 -7.42 -4.45
N VAL A 36 -4.72 -7.75 -5.59
CA VAL A 36 -4.69 -6.91 -6.79
C VAL A 36 -5.17 -7.76 -7.96
N THR A 37 -6.23 -7.31 -8.63
CA THR A 37 -6.84 -8.03 -9.79
C THR A 37 -7.18 -9.50 -9.53
N GLY A 38 -7.56 -9.84 -8.29
CA GLY A 38 -7.90 -11.20 -7.87
C GLY A 38 -6.73 -12.07 -7.42
N VAL A 39 -5.48 -11.58 -7.51
CA VAL A 39 -4.30 -12.26 -6.98
C VAL A 39 -4.00 -11.73 -5.59
N SER A 40 -3.94 -12.63 -4.59
CA SER A 40 -3.69 -12.29 -3.19
C SER A 40 -2.27 -12.65 -2.77
N LYS A 41 -1.60 -11.73 -2.06
CA LYS A 41 -0.26 -11.93 -1.48
C LYS A 41 -0.24 -11.45 -0.03
N ASN A 42 0.47 -12.16 0.84
CA ASN A 42 0.78 -11.63 2.17
C ASN A 42 1.88 -10.58 2.03
N VAL A 43 1.64 -9.38 2.55
CA VAL A 43 2.59 -8.26 2.49
C VAL A 43 2.66 -7.55 3.83
N ASP A 44 3.83 -7.00 4.12
CA ASP A 44 3.99 -6.02 5.18
C ASP A 44 3.86 -4.59 4.61
N LEU A 45 3.12 -3.75 5.33
CA LEU A 45 2.98 -2.31 5.11
C LEU A 45 3.62 -1.56 6.27
N ASN A 46 4.37 -0.50 5.96
CA ASN A 46 4.93 0.42 6.94
C ASN A 46 4.11 1.71 6.91
N LEU A 47 3.47 2.00 8.04
CA LEU A 47 2.58 3.12 8.24
C LEU A 47 3.26 4.18 9.10
N GLU A 48 3.20 5.43 8.68
CA GLU A 48 3.41 6.58 9.56
C GLU A 48 2.05 7.07 10.04
N VAL A 49 1.84 7.03 11.35
CA VAL A 49 0.61 7.47 12.00
C VAL A 49 0.89 8.75 12.78
N ILE A 50 0.16 9.81 12.48
CA ILE A 50 0.30 11.13 13.11
C ILE A 50 -1.02 11.48 13.79
N ILE A 51 -0.96 11.80 15.09
CA ILE A 51 -2.12 12.17 15.90
C ILE A 51 -2.12 13.69 16.10
N GLU A 52 -3.17 14.36 15.63
CA GLU A 52 -3.35 15.80 15.72
C GLU A 52 -4.73 16.12 16.30
N GLY A 53 -4.81 16.24 17.63
CA GLY A 53 -6.08 16.42 18.32
C GLY A 53 -6.96 15.17 18.19
N ASP A 54 -8.12 15.32 17.56
CA ASP A 54 -9.06 14.26 17.21
C ASP A 54 -8.78 13.63 15.83
N LEU A 55 -7.75 14.08 15.12
CA LEU A 55 -7.39 13.55 13.80
C LEU A 55 -6.27 12.50 13.89
N ILE A 56 -6.46 11.38 13.22
CA ILE A 56 -5.45 10.35 12.99
C ILE A 56 -5.14 10.33 11.49
N LYS A 57 -3.94 10.75 11.13
CA LYS A 57 -3.43 10.67 9.76
C LYS A 57 -2.59 9.41 9.60
N ILE A 58 -2.87 8.62 8.56
CA ILE A 58 -2.09 7.43 8.21
C ILE A 58 -1.50 7.65 6.83
N ASN A 59 -0.18 7.59 6.73
CA ASN A 59 0.56 7.69 5.49
C ASN A 59 1.41 6.44 5.26
N GLY A 60 1.59 6.05 4.02
CA GLY A 60 2.61 5.08 3.68
C GLY A 60 2.68 4.81 2.19
N LYS A 61 3.65 3.96 1.85
CA LYS A 61 3.87 3.51 0.49
C LYS A 61 4.28 2.05 0.46
N LYS A 62 4.00 1.38 -0.64
CA LYS A 62 4.43 0.02 -0.91
C LYS A 62 4.79 -0.11 -2.38
N ASP A 63 6.05 -0.43 -2.63
CA ASP A 63 6.50 -0.82 -3.96
C ASP A 63 6.12 -2.29 -4.20
N ILE A 64 5.55 -2.55 -5.38
CA ILE A 64 5.14 -3.87 -5.84
C ILE A 64 5.62 -4.09 -7.27
N LEU A 65 5.79 -5.36 -7.67
CA LEU A 65 5.97 -5.70 -9.07
C LEU A 65 4.62 -6.05 -9.70
N MET A 66 4.35 -5.56 -10.91
CA MET A 66 3.15 -5.91 -11.67
C MET A 66 3.05 -7.42 -11.88
N THR A 67 4.19 -8.05 -12.17
CA THR A 67 4.31 -9.49 -12.38
C THR A 67 3.93 -10.33 -11.14
N ASP A 68 4.10 -9.81 -9.92
CA ASP A 68 3.72 -10.54 -8.70
C ASP A 68 2.20 -10.76 -8.61
N PHE A 69 1.44 -9.92 -9.32
CA PHE A 69 -0.02 -9.94 -9.36
C PHE A 69 -0.56 -10.35 -10.74
N GLU A 70 0.27 -10.97 -11.59
CA GLU A 70 -0.10 -11.43 -12.94
C GLU A 70 -0.67 -10.31 -13.83
N ILE A 71 -0.13 -9.11 -13.64
CA ILE A 71 -0.40 -7.95 -14.47
C ILE A 71 0.80 -7.81 -15.41
N ASP A 72 0.52 -7.85 -16.71
CA ASP A 72 1.56 -7.63 -17.71
C ASP A 72 2.04 -6.17 -17.65
N PRO A 73 3.35 -5.92 -17.51
CA PRO A 73 3.88 -4.57 -17.59
C PRO A 73 3.60 -3.97 -18.99
N PRO A 74 3.51 -2.63 -19.10
CA PRO A 74 3.29 -2.00 -20.39
C PRO A 74 4.47 -2.34 -21.31
N LYS A 75 4.16 -2.89 -22.49
CA LYS A 75 5.18 -3.21 -23.48
C LYS A 75 5.89 -1.92 -23.90
N ALA A 76 7.22 -1.93 -23.83
CA ALA A 76 8.02 -0.84 -24.37
C ALA A 76 7.71 -0.70 -25.87
N LEU A 77 7.15 0.44 -26.27
CA LEU A 77 7.02 0.79 -27.68
C LEU A 77 8.42 1.11 -28.22
N LEU A 78 8.73 0.63 -29.42
CA LEU A 78 10.02 0.78 -30.08
C LEU A 78 10.55 2.23 -29.96
N GLY A 79 11.55 2.44 -29.11
CA GLY A 79 12.26 3.70 -28.96
C GLY A 79 11.83 4.63 -27.82
N THR A 80 10.91 4.26 -26.92
CA THR A 80 10.49 5.18 -25.84
C THR A 80 10.27 4.46 -24.51
N ILE A 81 11.10 4.84 -23.52
CA ILE A 81 11.06 4.65 -22.06
C ILE A 81 10.63 3.26 -21.55
N LYS A 82 11.55 2.58 -20.85
CA LYS A 82 11.30 1.35 -20.07
C LYS A 82 10.20 1.60 -19.04
N THR A 83 8.94 1.34 -19.39
CA THR A 83 7.85 1.30 -18.42
C THR A 83 8.19 0.22 -17.38
N GLY A 84 8.41 0.67 -16.15
CA GLY A 84 8.92 -0.13 -15.06
C GLY A 84 7.93 -1.20 -14.64
N ASN A 85 8.43 -2.41 -14.43
CA ASN A 85 7.68 -3.49 -13.79
C ASN A 85 7.28 -3.14 -12.34
N GLU A 86 7.90 -2.11 -11.76
CA GLU A 86 7.67 -1.63 -10.40
C GLU A 86 6.59 -0.53 -10.37
N ILE A 87 5.63 -0.68 -9.47
CA ILE A 87 4.59 0.31 -9.16
C ILE A 87 4.67 0.64 -7.67
N THR A 88 4.61 1.92 -7.33
CA THR A 88 4.45 2.39 -5.95
C THR A 88 2.97 2.64 -5.64
N ILE A 89 2.39 1.86 -4.73
CA ILE A 89 1.09 2.18 -4.13
C ILE A 89 1.33 3.17 -2.99
N THR A 90 0.77 4.38 -3.11
CA THR A 90 0.79 5.38 -2.04
C THR A 90 -0.60 5.47 -1.41
N TYR A 91 -0.68 5.41 -0.09
CA TYR A 91 -1.94 5.54 0.64
C TYR A 91 -1.83 6.65 1.69
N LYS A 92 -2.89 7.45 1.76
CA LYS A 92 -3.07 8.54 2.72
C LYS A 92 -4.52 8.51 3.18
N SER A 93 -4.71 8.41 4.49
CA SER A 93 -6.03 8.40 5.11
C SER A 93 -6.05 9.35 6.29
N VAL A 94 -7.20 9.97 6.54
CA VAL A 94 -7.45 10.79 7.73
C VAL A 94 -8.72 10.26 8.38
N PHE A 95 -8.61 9.92 9.66
CA PHE A 95 -9.73 9.50 10.49
C PHE A 95 -9.96 10.55 11.56
N GLN A 96 -11.22 10.75 11.93
CA GLN A 96 -11.59 11.62 13.04
C GLN A 96 -12.17 10.77 14.17
N THR A 97 -11.64 10.93 15.39
CA THR A 97 -12.13 10.26 16.58
C THR A 97 -13.20 11.13 17.23
N ASN A 98 -14.47 10.76 17.06
CA ASN A 98 -15.61 11.35 17.80
C ASN A 98 -15.71 10.77 19.21
#